data_AF-A0AAW2AVA0-F1
#
_entry.id   AF-A0AAW2AVA0-F1
#
_cell.length_a   1.000
_cell.length_b   1.000
_cell.length_c   1.000
_cell.angle_alpha   90.00
_cell.angle_beta   90.00
_cell.angle_gamma   90.00
#
_symmetry.space_group_name_H-M   'P 1'
#
loop_
_entity.id
_entity.type
_entity.pdbx_description
1 polymer ?
#
loop_
_entity_poly.entity_id
_entity_poly.type
_entity_poly.pdbx_seq_one_letter_code
_entity_poly.pdbx_strand_id
1 'polypeptide(L)'
;MCISVRQLYSPVIMDKPVCLIDTGSDGKLCVQQSALQILQKIQQPVVVVAVVGLYRTGKSYLMNRLAGKQKGFALGSTVESKTKGIWMWCVDHPTKAGTTLVLLDTEGLGDVDKGDSKHDTNIFCLAVLLSSTLVYNSRGTIDNNAVEELQYVTELTECIKVKSDEADDSSEFVKFFPSFIWTVRDFTLERKIDGKDATENEYLEFALKLKPGTSKKVVAYNFPRECIKKFFPSRTCFTFPFPAAPEKLSHLESLDPSELSCDFLEVTDRFCKFVFNESHVKKLKDGITVTGRVLGNLAKTYVDTIASGAVPCLENAVIAMALIENEAAVKEGLAVYQSGMEKLKGSFPLELKDVSSEHQRLSSMATQAFTKRSFRDTDGKYLKSLEENINKLFDGYLRQNEQASKRRCEELLSSLSARTTENLKQGFYTKPGGYDLFCKDLEDIVNNYKSQANKEVKAEEVLKEFLKQKSVDSQAILQADKKLTEKEKEIKQEREKAALLQQEIKAREEKQRQLEEVMKAEKQSNEERMRQMEVKMKEELRLQREEADRAMKSKLKEQADLLQKGFKEKAELMKQEMEEFKKQSAEAQRNRAREFAEMLENTNRRHEQTMAMMRQQQR
;
A
#
# COMPACT_ATOMS: atom_id res chain seq x y z
N MET A 1 -15.11 7.58 -18.21
CA MET A 1 -13.96 7.07 -18.98
C MET A 1 -13.19 6.09 -18.10
N CYS A 2 -13.25 4.79 -18.39
CA CYS A 2 -12.41 3.80 -17.74
C CYS A 2 -10.96 4.02 -18.17
N ILE A 3 -10.16 4.67 -17.32
CA ILE A 3 -8.71 4.66 -17.49
C ILE A 3 -8.28 3.19 -17.31
N SER A 4 -7.86 2.57 -18.41
CA SER A 4 -7.23 1.25 -18.40
C SER A 4 -6.07 1.28 -17.40
N VAL A 5 -6.04 0.31 -16.49
CA VAL A 5 -5.02 0.13 -15.43
C VAL A 5 -3.58 0.05 -15.97
N ARG A 6 -3.40 0.00 -17.30
CA ARG A 6 -2.12 -0.06 -18.00
C ARG A 6 -1.19 1.14 -17.81
N GLN A 7 -1.64 2.28 -17.26
CA GLN A 7 -0.86 3.53 -17.33
C GLN A 7 -0.27 4.06 -16.01
N LEU A 8 -0.40 3.36 -14.88
CA LEU A 8 -0.04 3.96 -13.57
C LEU A 8 1.35 3.62 -13.03
N TYR A 9 2.04 2.58 -13.51
CA TYR A 9 3.35 2.19 -12.96
C TYR A 9 4.29 1.69 -14.05
N SER A 10 5.37 2.42 -14.31
CA SER A 10 6.48 1.91 -15.11
C SER A 10 7.19 0.80 -14.35
N PRO A 11 7.42 -0.37 -14.97
CA PRO A 11 8.12 -1.46 -14.31
C PRO A 11 9.57 -1.07 -13.99
N VAL A 12 10.01 -1.35 -12.76
CA VAL A 12 11.42 -1.21 -12.37
C VAL A 12 12.12 -2.51 -12.77
N ILE A 13 12.72 -2.50 -13.96
CA ILE A 13 13.48 -3.64 -14.47
C ILE A 13 14.94 -3.46 -14.09
N MET A 14 15.51 -4.46 -13.43
CA MET A 14 16.95 -4.49 -13.11
C MET A 14 17.72 -5.21 -14.22
N ASP A 15 18.81 -4.60 -14.69
CA ASP A 15 19.69 -5.24 -15.70
C ASP A 15 20.53 -6.38 -15.13
N LYS A 16 20.84 -6.34 -13.83
CA LYS A 16 21.67 -7.32 -13.12
C LYS A 16 21.20 -7.49 -11.69
N PRO A 17 21.45 -8.65 -11.06
CA PRO A 17 21.16 -8.85 -9.65
C PRO A 17 22.02 -7.94 -8.75
N VAL A 18 21.49 -7.64 -7.56
CA VAL A 18 22.17 -6.85 -6.53
C VAL A 18 22.09 -7.56 -5.18
N CYS A 19 23.08 -7.37 -4.32
CA CYS A 19 23.05 -7.89 -2.96
C CYS A 19 21.94 -7.19 -2.16
N LEU A 20 21.00 -7.95 -1.60
CA LEU A 20 19.93 -7.43 -0.74
C LEU A 20 20.33 -7.52 0.73
N ILE A 21 20.85 -8.67 1.15
CA ILE A 21 21.27 -8.94 2.52
C ILE A 21 22.71 -9.41 2.46
N ASP A 22 23.59 -8.75 3.19
CA ASP A 22 25.01 -9.10 3.28
C ASP A 22 25.39 -9.40 4.73
N THR A 23 26.61 -9.87 4.94
CA THR A 23 27.21 -10.00 6.28
C THR A 23 28.10 -8.79 6.55
N GLY A 24 27.78 -8.02 7.58
CA GLY A 24 28.59 -6.91 8.06
C GLY A 24 29.94 -7.36 8.61
N SER A 25 30.85 -6.40 8.83
CA SER A 25 32.19 -6.65 9.40
C SER A 25 32.15 -7.26 10.81
N ASP A 26 31.03 -7.11 11.51
CA ASP A 26 30.76 -7.69 12.83
C ASP A 26 30.18 -9.12 12.75
N GLY A 27 30.09 -9.70 11.54
CA GLY A 27 29.54 -11.03 11.30
C GLY A 27 28.01 -11.08 11.29
N LYS A 28 27.31 -9.95 11.47
CA LYS A 28 25.84 -9.91 11.50
C LYS A 28 25.24 -9.67 10.13
N LEU A 29 24.04 -10.17 9.89
CA LEU A 29 23.29 -9.88 8.67
C LEU A 29 22.85 -8.41 8.65
N CYS A 30 22.99 -7.75 7.50
CA CYS A 30 22.56 -6.38 7.29
C CYS A 30 21.92 -6.20 5.90
N VAL A 31 20.90 -5.35 5.80
CA VAL A 31 20.26 -5.05 4.51
C VAL A 31 20.99 -3.94 3.79
N GLN A 32 21.23 -4.12 2.50
CA GLN A 32 21.89 -3.15 1.65
C GLN A 32 20.95 -2.00 1.27
N GLN A 33 21.35 -0.77 1.60
CA GLN A 33 20.52 0.42 1.38
C GLN A 33 20.22 0.68 -0.10
N SER A 34 21.15 0.35 -1.00
CA SER A 34 20.96 0.46 -2.46
C SER A 34 19.87 -0.49 -2.96
N ALA A 35 19.79 -1.71 -2.43
CA ALA A 35 18.73 -2.66 -2.74
C ALA A 35 17.36 -2.19 -2.22
N LEU A 36 17.31 -1.64 -1.01
CA LEU A 36 16.07 -1.06 -0.45
C LEU A 36 15.51 0.08 -1.31
N GLN A 37 16.38 0.95 -1.85
CA GLN A 37 15.95 2.04 -2.73
C GLN A 37 15.32 1.53 -4.04
N ILE A 38 15.77 0.39 -4.55
CA ILE A 38 15.16 -0.26 -5.73
C ILE A 38 13.77 -0.79 -5.36
N LEU A 39 13.68 -1.56 -4.28
CA LEU A 39 12.43 -2.14 -3.80
C LEU A 39 11.37 -1.07 -3.48
N GLN A 40 11.76 0.06 -2.89
CA GLN A 40 10.87 1.18 -2.57
C GLN A 40 10.20 1.83 -3.80
N LYS A 41 10.77 1.68 -5.00
CA LYS A 41 10.20 2.19 -6.25
C LYS A 41 9.18 1.22 -6.86
N ILE A 42 9.19 -0.05 -6.48
CA ILE A 42 8.28 -1.07 -6.98
C ILE A 42 6.97 -1.01 -6.17
N GLN A 43 5.94 -0.42 -6.78
CA GLN A 43 4.59 -0.34 -6.21
C GLN A 43 3.70 -1.52 -6.61
N GLN A 44 4.12 -2.31 -7.59
CA GLN A 44 3.41 -3.50 -8.05
C GLN A 44 3.45 -4.61 -6.97
N PRO A 45 2.42 -5.47 -6.92
CA PRO A 45 2.48 -6.73 -6.16
C PRO A 45 3.68 -7.58 -6.60
N VAL A 46 4.31 -8.25 -5.65
CA VAL A 46 5.49 -9.09 -5.93
C VAL A 46 5.18 -10.58 -5.80
N VAL A 47 5.70 -11.37 -6.75
CA VAL A 47 5.86 -12.82 -6.62
C VAL A 47 7.32 -13.06 -6.26
N VAL A 48 7.58 -13.68 -5.11
CA VAL A 48 8.95 -13.85 -4.61
C VAL A 48 9.35 -15.31 -4.69
N VAL A 49 10.40 -15.64 -5.44
CA VAL A 49 10.94 -17.00 -5.57
C VAL A 49 12.33 -17.00 -4.96
N ALA A 50 12.54 -17.77 -3.89
CA ALA A 50 13.85 -17.94 -3.27
C ALA A 50 14.39 -19.33 -3.55
N VAL A 51 15.70 -19.45 -3.81
CA VAL A 51 16.39 -20.73 -3.92
C VAL A 51 17.37 -20.91 -2.78
N VAL A 52 17.33 -22.08 -2.14
CA VAL A 52 18.20 -22.48 -1.02
C VAL A 52 18.75 -23.88 -1.27
N GLY A 53 19.83 -24.23 -0.58
CA GLY A 53 20.46 -25.55 -0.68
C GLY A 53 21.98 -25.46 -0.58
N LEU A 54 22.62 -26.63 -0.52
CA LEU A 54 24.07 -26.74 -0.33
C LEU A 54 24.84 -25.89 -1.35
N TYR A 55 26.03 -25.44 -0.97
CA TYR A 55 26.94 -24.76 -1.89
C TYR A 55 27.23 -25.64 -3.12
N ARG A 56 27.48 -25.00 -4.28
CA ARG A 56 27.80 -25.64 -5.57
C ARG A 56 26.71 -26.49 -6.24
N THR A 57 25.47 -26.44 -5.79
CA THR A 57 24.39 -27.25 -6.38
C THR A 57 23.75 -26.65 -7.65
N GLY A 58 24.25 -25.50 -8.14
CA GLY A 58 23.74 -24.86 -9.36
C GLY A 58 22.46 -24.02 -9.16
N LYS A 59 22.29 -23.44 -7.97
CA LYS A 59 21.16 -22.54 -7.59
C LYS A 59 21.04 -21.33 -8.52
N SER A 60 22.12 -20.56 -8.62
CA SER A 60 22.20 -19.33 -9.42
C SER A 60 21.88 -19.56 -10.91
N TYR A 61 22.18 -20.75 -11.45
CA TYR A 61 21.78 -21.13 -12.81
C TYR A 61 20.25 -21.17 -12.95
N LEU A 62 19.54 -21.83 -12.05
CA LEU A 62 18.08 -21.89 -12.08
C LEU A 62 17.46 -20.50 -11.96
N MET A 63 18.03 -19.63 -11.12
CA MET A 63 17.56 -18.25 -10.97
C MET A 63 17.78 -17.41 -12.23
N ASN A 64 18.90 -17.58 -12.93
CA ASN A 64 19.12 -16.92 -14.23
C ASN A 64 18.08 -17.37 -15.26
N ARG A 65 17.76 -18.67 -15.31
CA ARG A 65 16.72 -19.21 -16.20
C ARG A 65 15.34 -18.66 -15.87
N LEU A 66 15.00 -18.50 -14.59
CA LEU A 66 13.76 -17.83 -14.17
C LEU A 66 13.72 -16.34 -14.53
N ALA A 67 14.87 -15.66 -14.56
CA ALA A 67 14.97 -14.28 -15.06
C ALA A 67 14.84 -14.18 -16.59
N GLY A 68 14.78 -15.31 -17.30
CA GLY A 68 14.78 -15.35 -18.77
C GLY A 68 16.13 -14.94 -19.38
N LYS A 69 17.23 -15.06 -18.62
CA LYS A 69 18.58 -14.67 -19.04
C LYS A 69 19.56 -15.84 -18.89
N GLN A 70 20.59 -15.88 -19.72
CA GLN A 70 21.68 -16.86 -19.55
C GLN A 70 22.67 -16.43 -18.45
N LYS A 71 22.86 -15.12 -18.28
CA LYS A 71 23.80 -14.52 -17.33
C LYS A 71 23.07 -13.56 -16.39
N GLY A 72 23.56 -13.44 -15.16
CA GLY A 72 22.97 -12.60 -14.13
C GLY A 72 23.62 -12.84 -12.78
N PHE A 73 23.02 -13.72 -11.98
CA PHE A 73 23.64 -14.25 -10.76
C PHE A 73 24.90 -15.02 -11.14
N ALA A 74 26.01 -14.72 -10.48
CA ALA A 74 27.31 -15.21 -10.87
C ALA A 74 27.44 -16.71 -10.55
N LEU A 75 27.82 -17.53 -11.54
CA LEU A 75 28.06 -18.95 -11.32
C LEU A 75 29.46 -19.16 -10.72
N GLY A 76 29.56 -19.92 -9.63
CA GLY A 76 30.84 -20.26 -9.00
C GLY A 76 31.49 -21.49 -9.62
N SER A 77 32.75 -21.39 -10.03
CA SER A 77 33.54 -22.49 -10.63
C SER A 77 34.71 -22.98 -9.75
N THR A 78 35.11 -22.20 -8.74
CA THR A 78 36.22 -22.51 -7.79
C THR A 78 35.71 -23.18 -6.52
N VAL A 79 36.58 -23.60 -5.58
CA VAL A 79 36.26 -24.30 -4.29
C VAL A 79 35.64 -23.38 -3.21
N GLU A 80 35.78 -22.08 -3.37
CA GLU A 80 35.17 -21.07 -2.51
C GLU A 80 33.69 -20.81 -2.87
N SER A 81 32.86 -20.48 -1.87
CA SER A 81 31.49 -20.07 -2.14
C SER A 81 31.44 -18.65 -2.70
N LYS A 82 30.71 -18.47 -3.82
CA LYS A 82 30.68 -17.21 -4.58
C LYS A 82 29.56 -16.26 -4.14
N THR A 83 28.38 -16.79 -3.85
CA THR A 83 27.25 -16.02 -3.35
C THR A 83 27.37 -15.91 -1.84
N LYS A 84 27.51 -14.69 -1.32
CA LYS A 84 27.48 -14.38 0.11
C LYS A 84 26.19 -13.61 0.42
N GLY A 85 25.52 -13.97 1.52
CA GLY A 85 24.23 -13.39 1.90
C GLY A 85 23.06 -13.77 0.98
N ILE A 86 22.15 -12.83 0.71
CA ILE A 86 20.99 -13.01 -0.19
C ILE A 86 21.02 -11.94 -1.27
N TRP A 87 21.02 -12.37 -2.53
CA TRP A 87 21.00 -11.52 -3.70
C TRP A 87 19.61 -11.48 -4.31
N MET A 88 19.20 -10.33 -4.83
CA MET A 88 17.90 -10.14 -5.45
C MET A 88 18.01 -9.74 -6.92
N TRP A 89 17.04 -10.16 -7.73
CA TRP A 89 16.84 -9.69 -9.09
C TRP A 89 15.34 -9.47 -9.34
N CYS A 90 14.95 -8.23 -9.60
CA CYS A 90 13.57 -7.85 -9.90
C CYS A 90 13.37 -7.73 -11.42
N VAL A 91 12.44 -8.51 -11.96
CA VAL A 91 12.06 -8.53 -13.38
C VAL A 91 10.54 -8.50 -13.52
N ASP A 92 10.04 -8.13 -14.69
CA ASP A 92 8.61 -8.23 -14.98
C ASP A 92 8.16 -9.69 -14.95
N HIS A 93 7.02 -9.94 -14.32
CA HIS A 93 6.50 -11.29 -14.27
C HIS A 93 6.02 -11.74 -15.67
N PRO A 94 6.55 -12.84 -16.24
CA PRO A 94 6.33 -13.18 -17.64
C PRO A 94 4.87 -13.54 -17.97
N THR A 95 4.13 -14.11 -17.01
CA THR A 95 2.73 -14.55 -17.22
C THR A 95 1.68 -13.80 -16.40
N LYS A 96 2.06 -12.88 -15.50
CA LYS A 96 1.15 -12.18 -14.56
C LYS A 96 1.31 -10.68 -14.69
N ALA A 97 0.51 -10.10 -15.58
CA ALA A 97 0.57 -8.67 -15.89
C ALA A 97 0.40 -7.80 -14.64
N GLY A 98 1.19 -6.73 -14.55
CA GLY A 98 1.14 -5.78 -13.42
C GLY A 98 1.75 -6.30 -12.13
N THR A 99 2.51 -7.40 -12.17
CA THR A 99 3.26 -7.93 -11.02
C THR A 99 4.76 -8.03 -11.33
N THR A 100 5.58 -7.89 -10.30
CA THR A 100 7.03 -8.03 -10.38
C THR A 100 7.45 -9.40 -9.85
N LEU A 101 8.28 -10.12 -10.60
CA LEU A 101 8.94 -11.33 -10.14
C LEU A 101 10.25 -10.95 -9.45
N VAL A 102 10.35 -11.27 -8.16
CA VAL A 102 11.56 -11.06 -7.34
C VAL A 102 12.23 -12.40 -7.11
N LEU A 103 13.44 -12.51 -7.64
CA LEU A 103 14.27 -13.70 -7.56
C LEU A 103 15.29 -13.52 -6.44
N LEU A 104 15.29 -14.41 -5.45
CA LEU A 104 16.24 -14.41 -4.34
C LEU A 104 17.19 -15.60 -4.45
N ASP A 105 18.47 -15.33 -4.73
CA ASP A 105 19.53 -16.34 -4.73
C ASP A 105 20.32 -16.25 -3.41
N THR A 106 20.41 -17.36 -2.68
CA THR A 106 21.04 -17.37 -1.36
C THR A 106 22.45 -17.93 -1.41
N GLU A 107 23.22 -17.55 -0.40
CA GLU A 107 24.45 -18.23 0.00
C GLU A 107 24.21 -19.75 0.12
N GLY A 108 25.24 -20.53 -0.22
CA GLY A 108 25.19 -21.98 -0.13
C GLY A 108 25.37 -22.44 1.30
N LEU A 109 24.44 -23.27 1.77
CA LEU A 109 24.49 -23.87 3.10
C LEU A 109 25.70 -24.82 3.22
N GLY A 110 26.29 -24.89 4.40
CA GLY A 110 27.41 -25.78 4.72
C GLY A 110 28.76 -25.31 4.16
N ASP A 111 28.97 -24.00 4.01
CA ASP A 111 30.25 -23.44 3.55
C ASP A 111 31.37 -23.64 4.59
N VAL A 112 32.41 -24.38 4.20
CA VAL A 112 33.46 -24.87 5.09
C VAL A 112 34.28 -23.73 5.70
N ASP A 113 34.43 -22.62 4.98
CA ASP A 113 35.23 -21.47 5.41
C ASP A 113 34.57 -20.65 6.54
N LYS A 114 33.24 -20.76 6.72
CA LYS A 114 32.51 -19.97 7.72
C LYS A 114 32.21 -20.74 9.01
N GLY A 115 31.92 -22.04 8.93
CA GLY A 115 31.68 -22.90 10.10
C GLY A 115 30.53 -22.48 11.05
N ASP A 116 29.71 -21.48 10.68
CA ASP A 116 28.64 -20.94 11.52
C ASP A 116 27.27 -21.48 11.09
N SER A 117 26.86 -22.59 11.70
CA SER A 117 25.53 -23.18 11.51
C SER A 117 24.37 -22.20 11.74
N LYS A 118 24.54 -21.20 12.62
CA LYS A 118 23.51 -20.22 12.94
C LYS A 118 23.30 -19.23 11.80
N HIS A 119 24.36 -18.84 11.09
CA HIS A 119 24.25 -17.99 9.89
C HIS A 119 23.44 -18.69 8.80
N ASP A 120 23.71 -19.96 8.54
CA ASP A 120 22.98 -20.77 7.56
C ASP A 120 21.49 -20.90 7.92
N THR A 121 21.17 -21.17 9.19
CA THR A 121 19.78 -21.19 9.67
C THR A 121 19.09 -19.84 9.47
N ASN A 122 19.78 -18.72 9.74
CA ASN A 122 19.22 -17.38 9.52
C ASN A 122 18.94 -17.09 8.03
N ILE A 123 19.85 -17.45 7.13
CA ILE A 123 19.66 -17.32 5.67
C ILE A 123 18.46 -18.15 5.21
N PHE A 124 18.34 -19.38 5.69
CA PHE A 124 17.21 -20.25 5.38
C PHE A 124 15.89 -19.67 5.89
N CYS A 125 15.86 -19.19 7.14
CA CYS A 125 14.67 -18.56 7.72
C CYS A 125 14.24 -17.31 6.94
N LEU A 126 15.19 -16.45 6.54
CA LEU A 126 14.91 -15.28 5.72
C LEU A 126 14.35 -15.66 4.34
N ALA A 127 14.89 -16.71 3.71
CA ALA A 127 14.37 -17.21 2.44
C ALA A 127 12.93 -17.70 2.56
N VAL A 128 12.58 -18.40 3.65
CA VAL A 128 11.20 -18.83 3.95
C VAL A 128 10.29 -17.62 4.17
N LEU A 129 10.69 -16.69 5.04
CA LEU A 129 9.87 -15.53 5.42
C LEU A 129 9.57 -14.60 4.24
N LEU A 130 10.56 -14.35 3.39
CA LEU A 130 10.45 -13.39 2.28
C LEU A 130 9.78 -14.00 1.04
N SER A 131 9.88 -15.31 0.81
CA SER A 131 9.43 -15.94 -0.43
C SER A 131 7.94 -16.30 -0.44
N SER A 132 7.38 -16.37 -1.65
CA SER A 132 6.10 -17.01 -1.97
C SER A 132 6.29 -18.44 -2.44
N THR A 133 7.47 -18.75 -2.98
CA THR A 133 7.90 -20.08 -3.39
C THR A 133 9.34 -20.29 -2.99
N LEU A 134 9.60 -21.36 -2.25
CA LEU A 134 10.91 -21.78 -1.82
C LEU A 134 11.35 -22.97 -2.65
N VAL A 135 12.44 -22.80 -3.38
CA VAL A 135 13.09 -23.83 -4.17
C VAL A 135 14.24 -24.39 -3.34
N TYR A 136 14.09 -25.60 -2.83
CA TYR A 136 15.19 -26.34 -2.24
C TYR A 136 15.93 -27.13 -3.32
N ASN A 137 17.23 -26.88 -3.46
CA ASN A 137 18.06 -27.43 -4.53
C ASN A 137 19.16 -28.32 -3.95
N SER A 138 19.06 -29.62 -4.23
CA SER A 138 20.02 -30.65 -3.82
C SER A 138 20.58 -31.40 -5.03
N ARG A 139 21.61 -32.23 -4.80
CA ARG A 139 22.20 -33.10 -5.83
C ARG A 139 21.92 -34.57 -5.52
N GLY A 140 21.92 -35.40 -6.56
CA GLY A 140 21.80 -36.85 -6.45
C GLY A 140 20.36 -37.29 -6.26
N THR A 141 20.02 -37.78 -5.07
CA THR A 141 18.72 -38.42 -4.78
C THR A 141 18.14 -37.91 -3.47
N ILE A 142 16.83 -38.05 -3.29
CA ILE A 142 16.16 -37.82 -2.01
C ILE A 142 16.26 -39.09 -1.16
N ASP A 143 17.42 -39.30 -0.55
CA ASP A 143 17.62 -40.36 0.44
C ASP A 143 17.29 -39.87 1.86
N ASN A 144 17.54 -40.69 2.88
CA ASN A 144 17.26 -40.28 4.25
C ASN A 144 18.17 -39.14 4.72
N ASN A 145 19.43 -39.13 4.28
CA ASN A 145 20.39 -38.10 4.64
C ASN A 145 19.97 -36.75 4.03
N ALA A 146 19.52 -36.72 2.78
CA ALA A 146 19.02 -35.50 2.13
C ALA A 146 17.80 -34.89 2.86
N VAL A 147 16.95 -35.72 3.47
CA VAL A 147 15.82 -35.26 4.30
C VAL A 147 16.28 -34.81 5.69
N GLU A 148 17.32 -35.44 6.25
CA GLU A 148 17.91 -35.05 7.54
C GLU A 148 18.76 -33.76 7.40
N GLU A 149 19.46 -33.57 6.28
CA GLU A 149 20.17 -32.34 5.93
C GLU A 149 19.23 -31.13 5.75
N LEU A 150 17.93 -31.39 5.57
CA LEU A 150 16.86 -30.40 5.71
C LEU A 150 16.52 -30.08 7.17
N GLN A 151 17.41 -30.36 8.13
CA GLN A 151 17.25 -30.01 9.55
C GLN A 151 16.84 -28.56 9.77
N TYR A 152 17.23 -27.64 8.88
CA TYR A 152 16.79 -26.25 8.91
C TYR A 152 15.26 -26.08 8.91
N VAL A 153 14.53 -27.01 8.28
CA VAL A 153 13.06 -27.04 8.31
C VAL A 153 12.53 -27.37 9.71
N THR A 154 13.23 -28.25 10.43
CA THR A 154 12.86 -28.61 11.81
C THR A 154 13.18 -27.49 12.81
N GLU A 155 14.20 -26.67 12.52
CA GLU A 155 14.57 -25.50 13.34
C GLU A 155 13.66 -24.29 13.12
N LEU A 156 12.80 -24.29 12.08
CA LEU A 156 11.91 -23.17 11.78
C LEU A 156 10.96 -22.83 12.93
N THR A 157 10.55 -23.81 13.74
CA THR A 157 9.69 -23.59 14.91
C THR A 157 10.40 -22.81 16.02
N GLU A 158 11.74 -22.89 16.08
CA GLU A 158 12.55 -22.14 17.04
C GLU A 158 12.94 -20.77 16.50
N CYS A 159 13.01 -20.64 15.17
CA CYS A 159 13.52 -19.46 14.48
C CYS A 159 12.42 -18.54 13.93
N ILE A 160 11.15 -18.95 13.93
CA ILE A 160 10.02 -18.15 13.44
C ILE A 160 8.83 -18.29 14.38
N LYS A 161 8.25 -17.16 14.78
CA LYS A 161 6.98 -17.11 15.51
C LYS A 161 5.83 -16.60 14.64
N VAL A 162 4.63 -17.15 14.83
CA VAL A 162 3.42 -16.63 14.17
C VAL A 162 2.78 -15.53 15.01
N LYS A 163 2.57 -15.76 16.31
CA LYS A 163 2.07 -14.78 17.28
C LYS A 163 3.16 -14.38 18.28
N SER A 164 2.90 -13.31 19.02
CA SER A 164 3.79 -12.82 20.09
C SER A 164 3.81 -13.72 21.33
N ASP A 165 2.78 -14.54 21.51
CA ASP A 165 2.55 -15.30 22.74
C ASP A 165 3.35 -16.62 22.77
N GLU A 166 3.41 -17.29 23.92
CA GLU A 166 4.24 -18.48 24.14
C GLU A 166 3.62 -19.81 23.66
N ALA A 167 2.49 -19.76 22.93
CA ALA A 167 1.84 -20.97 22.42
C ALA A 167 2.52 -21.54 21.17
N ASP A 168 2.48 -22.87 20.99
CA ASP A 168 2.92 -23.52 19.74
C ASP A 168 1.96 -23.18 18.59
N ASP A 169 2.35 -22.20 17.78
CA ASP A 169 1.60 -21.76 16.60
C ASP A 169 2.05 -22.45 15.30
N SER A 170 2.82 -23.54 15.36
CA SER A 170 3.33 -24.25 14.17
C SER A 170 2.21 -24.74 13.24
N SER A 171 0.99 -24.90 13.77
CA SER A 171 -0.21 -25.28 13.02
C SER A 171 -0.68 -24.20 12.03
N GLU A 172 -0.24 -22.93 12.20
CA GLU A 172 -0.57 -21.79 11.36
C GLU A 172 0.45 -21.50 10.25
N PHE A 173 1.64 -22.09 10.29
CA PHE A 173 2.68 -21.89 9.26
C PHE A 173 2.17 -22.12 7.85
N VAL A 174 1.32 -23.14 7.66
CA VAL A 174 0.71 -23.48 6.36
C VAL A 174 -0.06 -22.32 5.70
N LYS A 175 -0.50 -21.31 6.47
CA LYS A 175 -1.16 -20.12 5.91
C LYS A 175 -0.16 -19.21 5.19
N PHE A 176 1.04 -19.04 5.75
CA PHE A 176 1.97 -17.95 5.41
C PHE A 176 3.27 -18.43 4.75
N PHE A 177 3.60 -19.71 4.90
CA PHE A 177 4.80 -20.30 4.35
C PHE A 177 4.67 -20.46 2.82
N PRO A 178 5.81 -20.39 2.12
CA PRO A 178 5.84 -20.47 0.67
C PRO A 178 5.41 -21.85 0.15
N SER A 179 5.08 -21.93 -1.13
CA SER A 179 5.04 -23.24 -1.81
C SER A 179 6.44 -23.86 -1.84
N PHE A 180 6.57 -25.15 -1.61
CA PHE A 180 7.85 -25.85 -1.57
C PHE A 180 8.13 -26.56 -2.91
N ILE A 181 9.31 -26.34 -3.48
CA ILE A 181 9.76 -27.06 -4.68
C ILE A 181 11.09 -27.73 -4.37
N TRP A 182 11.16 -29.05 -4.49
CA TRP A 182 12.40 -29.79 -4.40
C TRP A 182 12.98 -30.04 -5.79
N THR A 183 14.07 -29.36 -6.11
CA THR A 183 14.84 -29.58 -7.33
C THR A 183 16.01 -30.51 -7.02
N VAL A 184 16.00 -31.68 -7.66
CA VAL A 184 17.02 -32.73 -7.48
C VAL A 184 17.90 -32.73 -8.72
N ARG A 185 19.13 -32.23 -8.57
CA ARG A 185 20.09 -32.08 -9.65
C ARG A 185 20.89 -33.35 -9.85
N ASP A 186 21.38 -33.55 -11.07
CA ASP A 186 22.27 -34.66 -11.42
C ASP A 186 21.62 -36.03 -11.12
N PHE A 187 20.31 -36.13 -11.36
CA PHE A 187 19.50 -37.31 -11.07
C PHE A 187 19.77 -38.44 -12.07
N THR A 188 20.08 -39.63 -11.58
CA THR A 188 20.56 -40.77 -12.37
C THR A 188 19.72 -42.05 -12.25
N LEU A 189 18.74 -42.07 -11.36
CA LEU A 189 17.94 -43.28 -11.11
C LEU A 189 16.78 -43.42 -12.10
N GLU A 190 16.39 -44.66 -12.39
CA GLU A 190 15.05 -44.90 -12.95
C GLU A 190 14.00 -44.61 -11.88
N ARG A 191 13.05 -43.70 -12.17
CA ARG A 191 11.97 -43.36 -11.24
C ARG A 191 10.92 -44.46 -11.21
N LYS A 192 11.23 -45.60 -10.59
CA LYS A 192 10.31 -46.72 -10.40
C LYS A 192 10.06 -46.99 -8.93
N ILE A 193 8.78 -47.08 -8.56
CA ILE A 193 8.32 -47.47 -7.23
C ILE A 193 7.53 -48.76 -7.39
N ASP A 194 7.92 -49.81 -6.67
CA ASP A 194 7.32 -51.15 -6.78
C ASP A 194 7.26 -51.67 -8.24
N GLY A 195 8.31 -51.37 -9.02
CA GLY A 195 8.45 -51.77 -10.42
C GLY A 195 7.62 -50.97 -11.43
N LYS A 196 6.87 -49.95 -10.99
CA LYS A 196 6.05 -49.07 -11.84
C LYS A 196 6.69 -47.70 -11.98
N ASP A 197 6.57 -47.10 -13.16
CA ASP A 197 7.04 -45.74 -13.39
C ASP A 197 6.29 -44.76 -12.47
N ALA A 198 7.06 -43.86 -11.85
CA ALA A 198 6.58 -42.85 -10.94
C ALA A 198 6.89 -41.46 -11.48
N THR A 199 5.94 -40.55 -11.27
CA THR A 199 6.13 -39.11 -11.46
C THR A 199 7.09 -38.56 -10.40
N GLU A 200 7.66 -37.37 -10.66
CA GLU A 200 8.55 -36.71 -9.70
C GLU A 200 7.85 -36.41 -8.37
N ASN A 201 6.55 -36.06 -8.42
CA ASN A 201 5.76 -35.83 -7.22
C ASN A 201 5.51 -37.13 -6.44
N GLU A 202 5.24 -38.25 -7.12
CA GLU A 202 5.14 -39.56 -6.46
C GLU A 202 6.48 -39.98 -5.82
N TYR A 203 7.60 -39.69 -6.48
CA TYR A 203 8.93 -39.89 -5.91
C TYR A 203 9.15 -39.08 -4.63
N LEU A 204 8.77 -37.80 -4.63
CA LEU A 204 8.82 -36.96 -3.42
C LEU A 204 7.90 -37.49 -2.30
N GLU A 205 6.67 -37.88 -2.62
CA GLU A 205 5.75 -38.45 -1.63
C GLU A 205 6.25 -39.79 -1.07
N PHE A 206 6.97 -40.57 -1.86
CA PHE A 206 7.65 -41.78 -1.42
C PHE A 206 8.77 -41.47 -0.43
N ALA A 207 9.64 -40.50 -0.74
CA ALA A 207 10.72 -40.10 0.15
C ALA A 207 10.23 -39.50 1.49
N LEU A 208 9.08 -38.82 1.45
CA LEU A 208 8.41 -38.22 2.62
C LEU A 208 7.46 -39.20 3.33
N LYS A 209 7.43 -40.48 2.95
CA LYS A 209 6.58 -41.49 3.59
C LYS A 209 6.99 -41.70 5.05
N LEU A 210 6.00 -41.58 5.93
CA LEU A 210 6.16 -41.82 7.36
C LEU A 210 6.25 -43.32 7.67
N LYS A 211 7.00 -43.65 8.72
CA LYS A 211 7.08 -45.01 9.28
C LYS A 211 6.09 -45.16 10.45
N PRO A 212 5.40 -46.31 10.56
CA PRO A 212 4.55 -46.60 11.72
C PRO A 212 5.41 -46.87 12.96
N GLY A 213 4.84 -46.62 14.14
CA GLY A 213 5.47 -46.83 15.44
C GLY A 213 5.85 -45.53 16.16
N THR A 214 6.19 -45.67 17.44
CA THR A 214 6.46 -44.56 18.37
C THR A 214 7.86 -44.63 18.99
N SER A 215 8.72 -45.51 18.48
CA SER A 215 10.11 -45.60 18.96
C SER A 215 10.89 -44.32 18.65
N LYS A 216 11.90 -43.98 19.47
CA LYS A 216 12.74 -42.79 19.27
C LYS A 216 13.31 -42.68 17.85
N LYS A 217 13.73 -43.81 17.25
CA LYS A 217 14.24 -43.85 15.86
C LYS A 217 13.16 -43.52 14.84
N VAL A 218 11.92 -43.99 15.04
CA VAL A 218 10.79 -43.71 14.15
C VAL A 218 10.37 -42.25 14.28
N VAL A 219 10.34 -41.70 15.49
CA VAL A 219 10.05 -40.29 15.73
C VAL A 219 11.09 -39.39 15.04
N ALA A 220 12.38 -39.65 15.24
CA ALA A 220 13.45 -38.89 14.59
C ALA A 220 13.38 -38.96 13.05
N TYR A 221 13.08 -40.13 12.49
CA TYR A 221 12.88 -40.29 11.04
C TYR A 221 11.65 -39.53 10.53
N ASN A 222 10.53 -39.57 11.26
CA ASN A 222 9.28 -38.95 10.84
C ASN A 222 9.28 -37.43 10.99
N PHE A 223 9.98 -36.88 11.99
CA PHE A 223 9.92 -35.48 12.35
C PHE A 223 10.20 -34.49 11.20
N PRO A 224 11.34 -34.55 10.47
CA PRO A 224 11.58 -33.65 9.34
C PRO A 224 10.56 -33.81 8.21
N ARG A 225 10.06 -35.03 7.99
CA ARG A 225 9.02 -35.32 6.99
C ARG A 225 7.69 -34.70 7.39
N GLU A 226 7.32 -34.78 8.67
CA GLU A 226 6.13 -34.14 9.21
C GLU A 226 6.21 -32.62 9.12
N CYS A 227 7.36 -32.02 9.44
CA CYS A 227 7.56 -30.59 9.30
C CYS A 227 7.36 -30.14 7.84
N ILE A 228 7.97 -30.82 6.86
CA ILE A 228 7.78 -30.48 5.43
C ILE A 228 6.30 -30.58 5.03
N LYS A 229 5.60 -31.64 5.47
CA LYS A 229 4.18 -31.85 5.15
C LYS A 229 3.25 -30.87 5.86
N LYS A 230 3.58 -30.44 7.08
CA LYS A 230 2.74 -29.58 7.92
C LYS A 230 2.95 -28.10 7.60
N PHE A 231 4.19 -27.68 7.34
CA PHE A 231 4.54 -26.27 7.25
C PHE A 231 4.29 -25.68 5.87
N PHE A 232 4.52 -26.45 4.80
CA PHE A 232 4.37 -25.93 3.43
C PHE A 232 3.00 -26.32 2.84
N PRO A 233 2.20 -25.37 2.33
CA PRO A 233 0.85 -25.62 1.80
C PRO A 233 0.83 -26.45 0.52
N SER A 234 1.95 -26.53 -0.18
CA SER A 234 2.11 -27.32 -1.38
C SER A 234 3.57 -27.75 -1.52
N ARG A 235 3.78 -28.90 -2.15
CA ARG A 235 5.11 -29.46 -2.41
C ARG A 235 5.13 -30.11 -3.79
N THR A 236 6.17 -29.79 -4.56
CA THR A 236 6.39 -30.29 -5.94
C THR A 236 7.85 -30.71 -6.10
N CYS A 237 8.13 -31.66 -6.98
CA CYS A 237 9.49 -32.11 -7.27
C CYS A 237 9.82 -32.01 -8.76
N PHE A 238 11.08 -31.68 -9.05
CA PHE A 238 11.68 -31.74 -10.38
C PHE A 238 13.02 -32.48 -10.29
N THR A 239 13.20 -33.51 -11.12
CA THR A 239 14.47 -34.23 -11.24
C THR A 239 15.17 -33.78 -12.51
N PHE A 240 16.34 -33.18 -12.37
CA PHE A 240 17.15 -32.69 -13.48
C PHE A 240 18.23 -33.71 -13.81
N PRO A 241 18.35 -34.14 -15.07
CA PRO A 241 19.52 -34.90 -15.49
C PRO A 241 20.78 -34.00 -15.50
N PHE A 242 21.93 -34.60 -15.80
CA PHE A 242 23.15 -33.82 -15.99
C PHE A 242 22.97 -32.78 -17.10
N PRO A 243 23.39 -31.52 -16.88
CA PRO A 243 23.20 -30.46 -17.87
C PRO A 243 24.13 -30.61 -19.08
N ALA A 244 25.32 -31.19 -18.89
CA ALA A 244 26.31 -31.47 -19.92
C ALA A 244 27.25 -32.58 -19.42
N ALA A 245 28.19 -33.01 -20.27
CA ALA A 245 29.26 -33.92 -19.88
C ALA A 245 30.10 -33.34 -18.71
N PRO A 246 30.61 -34.16 -17.77
CA PRO A 246 31.29 -33.71 -16.55
C PRO A 246 32.41 -32.69 -16.79
N GLU A 247 33.18 -32.85 -17.87
CA GLU A 247 34.33 -32.01 -18.21
C GLU A 247 33.92 -30.58 -18.59
N LYS A 248 32.66 -30.38 -18.99
CA LYS A 248 32.11 -29.07 -19.38
C LYS A 248 31.43 -28.32 -18.23
N LEU A 249 31.22 -28.97 -17.07
CA LEU A 249 30.44 -28.41 -15.97
C LEU A 249 31.08 -27.18 -15.32
N SER A 250 32.41 -27.09 -15.30
CA SER A 250 33.14 -25.91 -14.81
C SER A 250 32.92 -24.65 -15.64
N HIS A 251 32.43 -24.81 -16.88
CA HIS A 251 32.21 -23.76 -17.87
C HIS A 251 30.73 -23.59 -18.24
N LEU A 252 29.81 -24.12 -17.41
CA LEU A 252 28.37 -24.14 -17.69
C LEU A 252 27.79 -22.76 -18.05
N GLU A 253 28.33 -21.68 -17.48
CA GLU A 253 27.90 -20.30 -17.77
C GLU A 253 28.25 -19.81 -19.18
N SER A 254 29.29 -20.39 -19.78
CA SER A 254 29.79 -20.04 -21.12
C SER A 254 29.35 -21.01 -22.21
N LEU A 255 28.74 -22.14 -21.84
CA LEU A 255 28.24 -23.09 -22.83
C LEU A 255 27.07 -22.49 -23.61
N ASP A 256 27.06 -22.74 -24.92
CA ASP A 256 25.90 -22.41 -25.73
C ASP A 256 24.72 -23.33 -25.34
N PRO A 257 23.46 -22.87 -25.40
CA PRO A 257 22.31 -23.74 -25.12
C PRO A 257 22.28 -25.02 -25.96
N SER A 258 22.82 -25.01 -27.19
CA SER A 258 22.93 -26.21 -28.04
C SER A 258 23.92 -27.27 -27.50
N GLU A 259 24.81 -26.90 -26.59
CA GLU A 259 25.74 -27.83 -25.93
C GLU A 259 25.17 -28.46 -24.65
N LEU A 260 24.01 -28.00 -24.20
CA LEU A 260 23.31 -28.56 -23.05
C LEU A 260 22.45 -29.74 -23.48
N SER A 261 22.28 -30.69 -22.58
CA SER A 261 21.37 -31.83 -22.78
C SER A 261 19.95 -31.34 -23.07
N CYS A 262 19.33 -31.88 -24.13
CA CYS A 262 17.95 -31.54 -24.48
C CYS A 262 16.98 -31.87 -23.34
N ASP A 263 17.14 -33.02 -22.70
CA ASP A 263 16.31 -33.44 -21.56
C ASP A 263 16.46 -32.47 -20.38
N PHE A 264 17.68 -31.97 -20.14
CA PHE A 264 17.93 -30.98 -19.10
C PHE A 264 17.22 -29.65 -19.41
N LEU A 265 17.27 -29.20 -20.66
CA LEU A 265 16.60 -27.98 -21.10
C LEU A 265 15.07 -28.11 -21.03
N GLU A 266 14.53 -29.27 -21.38
CA GLU A 266 13.09 -29.56 -21.29
C GLU A 266 12.59 -29.48 -19.83
N VAL A 267 13.30 -30.14 -18.90
CA VAL A 267 12.97 -30.06 -17.47
C VAL A 267 13.13 -28.63 -16.95
N THR A 268 14.15 -27.89 -17.39
CA THR A 268 14.36 -26.48 -17.03
C THR A 268 13.18 -25.61 -17.49
N ASP A 269 12.72 -25.76 -18.73
CA ASP A 269 11.58 -25.02 -19.27
C ASP A 269 10.29 -25.36 -18.53
N ARG A 270 10.04 -26.64 -18.25
CA ARG A 270 8.89 -27.10 -17.46
C ARG A 270 8.92 -26.53 -16.04
N PHE A 271 10.07 -26.51 -15.40
CA PHE A 271 10.26 -25.88 -14.09
C PHE A 271 9.96 -24.38 -14.14
N CYS A 272 10.53 -23.63 -15.09
CA CYS A 272 10.28 -22.20 -15.21
C CYS A 272 8.80 -21.90 -15.45
N LYS A 273 8.16 -22.60 -16.39
CA LYS A 273 6.71 -22.47 -16.66
C LYS A 273 5.87 -22.76 -15.43
N PHE A 274 6.21 -23.81 -14.67
CA PHE A 274 5.52 -24.14 -13.43
C PHE A 274 5.64 -23.00 -12.41
N VAL A 275 6.86 -22.50 -12.16
CA VAL A 275 7.10 -21.39 -11.23
C VAL A 275 6.30 -20.16 -11.65
N PHE A 276 6.34 -19.77 -12.92
CA PHE A 276 5.59 -18.60 -13.40
C PHE A 276 4.07 -18.75 -13.20
N ASN A 277 3.52 -19.94 -13.46
CA ASN A 277 2.08 -20.15 -13.37
C ASN A 277 1.61 -20.32 -11.92
N GLU A 278 2.29 -21.15 -11.14
CA GLU A 278 1.84 -21.59 -9.83
C GLU A 278 2.31 -20.68 -8.68
N SER A 279 3.43 -19.97 -8.79
CA SER A 279 3.91 -19.10 -7.71
C SER A 279 2.98 -17.91 -7.48
N HIS A 280 2.34 -17.84 -6.33
CA HIS A 280 1.40 -16.78 -6.02
C HIS A 280 2.09 -15.47 -5.61
N VAL A 281 1.33 -14.37 -5.66
CA VAL A 281 1.74 -13.08 -5.07
C VAL A 281 2.00 -13.27 -3.58
N LYS A 282 3.09 -12.69 -3.06
CA LYS A 282 3.43 -12.74 -1.64
C LYS A 282 2.35 -12.02 -0.84
N LYS A 283 1.89 -12.69 0.22
CA LYS A 283 0.96 -12.13 1.20
C LYS A 283 1.60 -12.14 2.59
N LEU A 284 1.23 -11.14 3.38
CA LEU A 284 1.42 -11.13 4.84
C LEU A 284 0.24 -11.81 5.52
N LYS A 285 0.35 -11.97 6.85
CA LYS A 285 -0.79 -12.33 7.70
C LYS A 285 -1.97 -11.40 7.38
N ASP A 286 -3.18 -11.97 7.41
CA ASP A 286 -4.45 -11.31 7.07
C ASP A 286 -4.66 -10.98 5.57
N GLY A 287 -3.92 -11.65 4.69
CA GLY A 287 -4.11 -11.58 3.24
C GLY A 287 -3.59 -10.31 2.58
N ILE A 288 -2.83 -9.48 3.31
CA ILE A 288 -2.30 -8.20 2.83
C ILE A 288 -1.29 -8.47 1.71
N THR A 289 -1.54 -7.87 0.55
CA THR A 289 -0.69 -8.02 -0.64
C THR A 289 0.64 -7.29 -0.44
N VAL A 290 1.75 -7.99 -0.64
CA VAL A 290 3.09 -7.40 -0.55
C VAL A 290 3.47 -6.77 -1.88
N THR A 291 3.86 -5.50 -1.83
CA THR A 291 4.51 -4.79 -2.93
C THR A 291 6.02 -4.79 -2.73
N GLY A 292 6.80 -4.35 -3.73
CA GLY A 292 8.26 -4.28 -3.56
C GLY A 292 8.68 -3.38 -2.40
N ARG A 293 7.99 -2.25 -2.19
CA ARG A 293 8.21 -1.37 -1.04
C ARG A 293 8.03 -2.11 0.30
N VAL A 294 6.92 -2.83 0.44
CA VAL A 294 6.61 -3.61 1.65
C VAL A 294 7.65 -4.73 1.82
N LEU A 295 8.05 -5.42 0.75
CA LEU A 295 9.09 -6.45 0.79
C LEU A 295 10.43 -5.91 1.31
N GLY A 296 10.84 -4.71 0.88
CA GLY A 296 12.06 -4.06 1.37
C GLY A 296 11.99 -3.77 2.87
N ASN A 297 10.87 -3.21 3.34
CA ASN A 297 10.67 -2.95 4.76
C ASN A 297 10.62 -4.25 5.58
N LEU A 298 10.01 -5.33 5.06
CA LEU A 298 10.00 -6.65 5.69
C LEU A 298 11.41 -7.24 5.81
N ALA A 299 12.20 -7.20 4.74
CA ALA A 299 13.58 -7.68 4.75
C ALA A 299 14.38 -6.95 5.83
N LYS A 300 14.24 -5.62 5.91
CA LYS A 300 14.88 -4.82 6.95
C LYS A 300 14.42 -5.22 8.36
N THR A 301 13.12 -5.29 8.61
CA THR A 301 12.58 -5.66 9.93
C THR A 301 13.05 -7.04 10.38
N TYR A 302 13.01 -8.05 9.50
CA TYR A 302 13.47 -9.39 9.86
C TYR A 302 14.98 -9.46 10.12
N VAL A 303 15.79 -8.81 9.28
CA VAL A 303 17.24 -8.78 9.47
C VAL A 303 17.62 -8.05 10.75
N ASP A 304 17.03 -6.88 11.02
CA ASP A 304 17.28 -6.11 12.25
C ASP A 304 16.89 -6.93 13.50
N THR A 305 15.77 -7.65 13.44
CA THR A 305 15.31 -8.56 14.50
C THR A 305 16.33 -9.68 14.76
N ILE A 306 16.77 -10.39 13.71
CA ILE A 306 17.77 -11.46 13.81
C ILE A 306 19.11 -10.92 14.32
N ALA A 307 19.57 -9.78 13.82
CA ALA A 307 20.83 -9.15 14.22
C ALA A 307 20.85 -8.72 15.69
N SER A 308 19.67 -8.43 16.27
CA SER A 308 19.49 -8.15 17.70
C SER A 308 19.47 -9.42 18.58
N GLY A 309 19.38 -10.61 17.98
CA GLY A 309 19.23 -11.89 18.68
C GLY A 309 17.78 -12.27 19.02
N ALA A 310 16.80 -11.46 18.60
CA ALA A 310 15.38 -11.76 18.74
C ALA A 310 14.89 -12.66 17.60
N VAL A 311 13.76 -13.35 17.84
CA VAL A 311 13.13 -14.24 16.86
C VAL A 311 12.12 -13.45 16.01
N PRO A 312 12.22 -13.49 14.66
CA PRO A 312 11.21 -12.93 13.77
C PRO A 312 9.79 -13.40 14.08
N CYS A 313 8.85 -12.46 14.19
CA CYS A 313 7.43 -12.75 14.40
C CYS A 313 6.59 -12.19 13.24
N LEU A 314 5.75 -13.03 12.64
CA LEU A 314 4.89 -12.67 11.51
C LEU A 314 3.87 -11.59 11.89
N GLU A 315 3.26 -11.69 13.07
CA GLU A 315 2.30 -10.70 13.55
C GLU A 315 2.93 -9.33 13.80
N ASN A 316 4.08 -9.30 14.47
CA ASN A 316 4.81 -8.06 14.72
C ASN A 316 5.25 -7.40 13.41
N ALA A 317 5.64 -8.21 12.41
CA ALA A 317 5.96 -7.69 11.09
C ALA A 317 4.76 -7.00 10.44
N VAL A 318 3.55 -7.58 10.50
CA VAL A 318 2.35 -6.91 9.96
C VAL A 318 2.05 -5.60 10.67
N ILE A 319 2.17 -5.55 12.00
CA ILE A 319 1.97 -4.31 12.78
C ILE A 319 3.00 -3.25 12.36
N ALA A 320 4.28 -3.62 12.31
CA ALA A 320 5.35 -2.71 11.91
C ALA A 320 5.15 -2.18 10.48
N MET A 321 4.77 -3.05 9.54
CA MET A 321 4.50 -2.64 8.17
C MET A 321 3.28 -1.72 8.07
N ALA A 322 2.21 -1.99 8.83
CA ALA A 322 1.03 -1.14 8.86
C ALA A 322 1.37 0.28 9.34
N LEU A 323 2.17 0.41 10.40
CA LEU A 323 2.62 1.71 10.91
C LEU A 323 3.40 2.50 9.84
N ILE A 324 4.40 1.88 9.22
CA ILE A 324 5.26 2.53 8.21
C ILE A 324 4.44 2.94 6.98
N GLU A 325 3.60 2.04 6.46
CA GLU A 325 2.84 2.31 5.24
C GLU A 325 1.69 3.28 5.46
N ASN A 326 1.00 3.22 6.61
CA ASN A 326 -0.09 4.16 6.90
C ASN A 326 0.42 5.59 7.11
N GLU A 327 1.55 5.79 7.79
CA GLU A 327 2.17 7.12 7.92
C GLU A 327 2.52 7.72 6.55
N ALA A 328 3.10 6.88 5.68
CA ALA A 328 3.50 7.32 4.37
C ALA A 328 2.30 7.50 3.41
N ALA A 329 1.23 6.72 3.58
CA ALA A 329 -0.04 6.90 2.88
C ALA A 329 -0.68 8.25 3.20
N VAL A 330 -0.64 8.71 4.46
CA VAL A 330 -1.13 10.05 4.83
C VAL A 330 -0.32 11.12 4.09
N LYS A 331 1.02 11.03 4.13
CA LYS A 331 1.90 11.99 3.45
C LYS A 331 1.64 12.04 1.94
N GLU A 332 1.45 10.88 1.33
CA GLU A 332 1.17 10.77 -0.11
C GLU A 332 -0.20 11.36 -0.48
N GLY A 333 -1.25 11.05 0.27
CA GLY A 333 -2.58 11.64 0.08
C GLY A 333 -2.55 13.17 0.22
N LEU A 334 -1.85 13.69 1.23
CA LEU A 334 -1.70 15.14 1.42
C LEU A 334 -0.92 15.80 0.29
N ALA A 335 0.15 15.17 -0.21
CA ALA A 335 0.91 15.70 -1.34
C ALA A 335 0.05 15.81 -2.61
N VAL A 336 -0.80 14.80 -2.88
CA VAL A 336 -1.76 14.84 -3.99
C VAL A 336 -2.73 16.02 -3.85
N TYR A 337 -3.31 16.18 -2.66
CA TYR A 337 -4.25 17.27 -2.39
C TYR A 337 -3.60 18.65 -2.52
N GLN A 338 -2.47 18.86 -1.85
CA GLN A 338 -1.72 20.12 -1.87
C GLN A 338 -1.26 20.50 -3.28
N SER A 339 -0.71 19.55 -4.03
CA SER A 339 -0.26 19.82 -5.41
C SER A 339 -1.42 20.26 -6.31
N GLY A 340 -2.60 19.67 -6.13
CA GLY A 340 -3.81 20.08 -6.85
C GLY A 340 -4.28 21.49 -6.46
N MET A 341 -4.38 21.76 -5.17
CA MET A 341 -4.86 23.05 -4.67
C MET A 341 -3.89 24.20 -4.97
N GLU A 342 -2.57 23.98 -4.94
CA GLU A 342 -1.59 25.00 -5.33
C GLU A 342 -1.71 25.37 -6.82
N LYS A 343 -2.05 24.41 -7.70
CA LYS A 343 -2.35 24.73 -9.11
C LYS A 343 -3.61 25.57 -9.24
N LEU A 344 -4.68 25.22 -8.51
CA LEU A 344 -5.93 25.98 -8.51
C LEU A 344 -5.72 27.41 -8.00
N LYS A 345 -4.94 27.57 -6.93
CA LYS A 345 -4.60 28.86 -6.31
C LYS A 345 -4.02 29.87 -7.31
N GLY A 346 -3.32 29.42 -8.34
CA GLY A 346 -2.82 30.29 -9.42
C GLY A 346 -3.92 31.04 -10.18
N SER A 347 -5.18 30.64 -10.06
CA SER A 347 -6.34 31.25 -10.73
C SER A 347 -7.24 32.06 -9.78
N PHE A 348 -6.84 32.26 -8.52
CA PHE A 348 -7.65 33.04 -7.58
C PHE A 348 -7.74 34.53 -7.99
N PRO A 349 -8.89 35.21 -7.75
CA PRO A 349 -10.11 34.70 -7.12
C PRO A 349 -11.02 33.89 -8.04
N LEU A 350 -11.73 32.92 -7.47
CA LEU A 350 -12.70 32.04 -8.13
C LEU A 350 -14.05 32.03 -7.39
N GLU A 351 -15.12 31.65 -8.09
CA GLU A 351 -16.42 31.37 -7.47
C GLU A 351 -16.27 30.23 -6.45
N LEU A 352 -16.99 30.30 -5.33
CA LEU A 352 -16.89 29.28 -4.28
C LEU A 352 -17.26 27.88 -4.79
N LYS A 353 -18.20 27.78 -5.73
CA LYS A 353 -18.61 26.50 -6.32
C LYS A 353 -17.46 25.80 -7.04
N ASP A 354 -16.62 26.56 -7.74
CA ASP A 354 -15.47 26.02 -8.46
C ASP A 354 -14.40 25.51 -7.48
N VAL A 355 -14.13 26.30 -6.43
CA VAL A 355 -13.17 25.92 -5.38
C VAL A 355 -13.65 24.69 -4.60
N SER A 356 -14.92 24.63 -4.24
CA SER A 356 -15.53 23.51 -3.52
C SER A 356 -15.60 22.23 -4.36
N SER A 357 -15.93 22.35 -5.66
CA SER A 357 -15.95 21.20 -6.58
C SER A 357 -14.56 20.60 -6.77
N GLU A 358 -13.53 21.45 -6.90
CA GLU A 358 -12.16 21.00 -7.03
C GLU A 358 -11.62 20.42 -5.71
N HIS A 359 -11.98 20.99 -4.56
CA HIS A 359 -11.72 20.38 -3.25
C HIS A 359 -12.28 18.96 -3.15
N GLN A 360 -13.54 18.75 -3.53
CA GLN A 360 -14.18 17.43 -3.50
C GLN A 360 -13.40 16.43 -4.36
N ARG A 361 -13.04 16.85 -5.59
CA ARG A 361 -12.26 16.02 -6.52
C ARG A 361 -10.90 15.65 -5.95
N LEU A 362 -10.16 16.62 -5.41
CA LEU A 362 -8.82 16.41 -4.84
C LEU A 362 -8.84 15.63 -3.53
N SER A 363 -9.85 15.82 -2.68
CA SER A 363 -10.07 15.03 -1.46
C SER A 363 -10.32 13.56 -1.81
N SER A 364 -11.14 13.30 -2.83
CA SER A 364 -11.37 11.94 -3.34
C SER A 364 -10.08 11.32 -3.89
N MET A 365 -9.27 12.06 -4.65
CA MET A 365 -7.98 11.56 -5.14
C MET A 365 -6.97 11.30 -4.01
N ALA A 366 -6.93 12.16 -3.00
CA ALA A 366 -6.08 11.98 -1.83
C ALA A 366 -6.47 10.74 -1.02
N THR A 367 -7.78 10.53 -0.84
CA THR A 367 -8.33 9.32 -0.22
C THR A 367 -7.99 8.08 -1.06
N GLN A 368 -8.07 8.18 -2.38
CA GLN A 368 -7.71 7.07 -3.27
C GLN A 368 -6.21 6.71 -3.16
N ALA A 369 -5.33 7.71 -3.11
CA ALA A 369 -3.90 7.51 -2.90
C ALA A 369 -3.61 6.86 -1.55
N PHE A 370 -4.27 7.35 -0.49
CA PHE A 370 -4.18 6.76 0.85
C PHE A 370 -4.65 5.31 0.87
N THR A 371 -5.85 5.02 0.37
CA THR A 371 -6.47 3.69 0.43
C THR A 371 -5.69 2.64 -0.37
N LYS A 372 -5.06 3.01 -1.48
CA LYS A 372 -4.18 2.12 -2.25
C LYS A 372 -2.94 1.64 -1.47
N ARG A 373 -2.48 2.43 -0.51
CA ARG A 373 -1.22 2.18 0.20
C ARG A 373 -1.42 1.71 1.64
N SER A 374 -2.42 2.23 2.33
CA SER A 374 -2.69 1.90 3.73
C SER A 374 -3.14 0.45 3.89
N PHE A 375 -3.03 -0.10 5.10
CA PHE A 375 -3.72 -1.33 5.51
C PHE A 375 -3.70 -1.41 7.05
N ARG A 376 -4.65 -2.16 7.62
CA ARG A 376 -4.77 -2.36 9.08
C ARG A 376 -4.79 -1.04 9.89
N ASP A 377 -5.47 -0.01 9.38
CA ASP A 377 -5.80 1.22 10.12
C ASP A 377 -7.05 0.99 10.99
N THR A 378 -6.95 0.09 11.97
CA THR A 378 -8.10 -0.48 12.70
C THR A 378 -8.87 0.56 13.51
N ASP A 379 -8.19 1.54 14.10
CA ASP A 379 -8.80 2.66 14.83
C ASP A 379 -9.16 3.85 13.93
N GLY A 380 -8.87 3.76 12.63
CA GLY A 380 -9.06 4.84 11.67
C GLY A 380 -8.23 6.09 11.99
N LYS A 381 -7.15 5.96 12.76
CA LYS A 381 -6.30 7.07 13.19
C LYS A 381 -5.62 7.74 12.01
N TYR A 382 -5.13 6.96 11.04
CA TYR A 382 -4.41 7.51 9.90
C TYR A 382 -5.36 8.16 8.89
N LEU A 383 -6.51 7.53 8.64
CA LEU A 383 -7.57 8.14 7.83
C LEU A 383 -8.06 9.46 8.45
N LYS A 384 -8.26 9.49 9.77
CA LYS A 384 -8.59 10.71 10.52
C LYS A 384 -7.52 11.78 10.33
N SER A 385 -6.25 11.40 10.46
CA SER A 385 -5.14 12.33 10.29
C SER A 385 -5.12 12.95 8.88
N LEU A 386 -5.37 12.15 7.84
CA LEU A 386 -5.51 12.66 6.47
C LEU A 386 -6.65 13.67 6.36
N GLU A 387 -7.83 13.33 6.86
CA GLU A 387 -9.02 14.17 6.84
C GLU A 387 -8.79 15.52 7.53
N GLU A 388 -8.32 15.52 8.77
CA GLU A 388 -8.11 16.74 9.53
C GLU A 388 -7.10 17.67 8.86
N ASN A 389 -6.07 17.11 8.23
CA ASN A 389 -5.08 17.89 7.49
C ASN A 389 -5.65 18.43 6.17
N ILE A 390 -6.45 17.66 5.43
CA ILE A 390 -7.15 18.14 4.23
C ILE A 390 -8.08 19.30 4.58
N ASN A 391 -8.85 19.19 5.65
CA ASN A 391 -9.82 20.22 6.06
C ASN A 391 -9.09 21.50 6.49
N LYS A 392 -8.01 21.39 7.27
CA LYS A 392 -7.15 22.54 7.62
C LYS A 392 -6.56 23.24 6.40
N LEU A 393 -6.11 22.46 5.40
CA LEU A 393 -5.58 23.02 4.15
C LEU A 393 -6.68 23.71 3.35
N PHE A 394 -7.85 23.09 3.25
CA PHE A 394 -9.01 23.65 2.56
C PHE A 394 -9.41 25.01 3.14
N ASP A 395 -9.56 25.11 4.46
CA ASP A 395 -9.82 26.37 5.16
C ASP A 395 -8.77 27.44 4.84
N GLY A 396 -7.51 27.03 4.74
CA GLY A 396 -6.39 27.89 4.34
C GLY A 396 -6.53 28.42 2.92
N TYR A 397 -6.96 27.59 1.97
CA TYR A 397 -7.20 28.00 0.58
C TYR A 397 -8.46 28.86 0.43
N LEU A 398 -9.53 28.57 1.17
CA LEU A 398 -10.73 29.40 1.19
C LEU A 398 -10.41 30.83 1.64
N ARG A 399 -9.66 30.99 2.74
CA ARG A 399 -9.21 32.32 3.21
C ARG A 399 -8.37 33.06 2.17
N GLN A 400 -7.51 32.36 1.43
CA GLN A 400 -6.70 32.97 0.37
C GLN A 400 -7.56 33.41 -0.82
N ASN A 401 -8.54 32.59 -1.22
CA ASN A 401 -9.50 32.94 -2.27
C ASN A 401 -10.35 34.15 -1.87
N GLU A 402 -10.87 34.16 -0.63
CA GLU A 402 -11.58 35.29 -0.04
C GLU A 402 -10.75 36.57 -0.05
N GLN A 403 -9.46 36.50 0.32
CA GLN A 403 -8.58 37.65 0.32
C GLN A 403 -8.26 38.17 -1.10
N ALA A 404 -8.12 37.27 -2.07
CA ALA A 404 -7.97 37.66 -3.47
C ALA A 404 -9.25 38.35 -3.99
N SER A 405 -10.42 37.82 -3.62
CA SER A 405 -11.72 38.36 -4.00
C SER A 405 -11.97 39.73 -3.38
N LYS A 406 -11.65 39.88 -2.08
CA LYS A 406 -11.73 41.16 -1.37
C LYS A 406 -10.89 42.24 -2.08
N ARG A 407 -9.62 41.94 -2.37
CA ARG A 407 -8.73 42.88 -3.06
C ARG A 407 -9.28 43.31 -4.42
N ARG A 408 -9.74 42.36 -5.23
CA ARG A 408 -10.33 42.66 -6.55
C ARG A 408 -11.58 43.54 -6.44
N CYS A 409 -12.44 43.26 -5.45
CA CYS A 409 -13.64 44.07 -5.19
C CYS A 409 -13.28 45.50 -4.76
N GLU A 410 -12.31 45.66 -3.87
CA GLU A 410 -11.82 46.96 -3.40
C GLU A 410 -11.20 47.78 -4.53
N GLU A 411 -10.37 47.15 -5.38
CA GLU A 411 -9.78 47.78 -6.58
C GLU A 411 -10.86 48.23 -7.57
N LEU A 412 -11.87 47.39 -7.80
CA LEU A 412 -13.00 47.72 -8.67
C LEU A 412 -13.80 48.90 -8.14
N LEU A 413 -14.15 48.92 -6.85
CA LEU A 413 -14.87 50.06 -6.24
C LEU A 413 -14.03 51.33 -6.23
N SER A 414 -12.73 51.22 -5.99
CA SER A 414 -11.81 52.36 -6.07
C SER A 414 -11.82 52.95 -7.48
N SER A 415 -11.73 52.12 -8.51
CA SER A 415 -11.80 52.55 -9.92
C SER A 415 -13.15 53.17 -10.27
N LEU A 416 -14.26 52.52 -9.91
CA LEU A 416 -15.61 53.03 -10.23
C LEU A 416 -15.93 54.33 -9.49
N SER A 417 -15.46 54.49 -8.26
CA SER A 417 -15.74 55.66 -7.42
C SER A 417 -14.72 56.80 -7.56
N ALA A 418 -13.69 56.64 -8.40
CA ALA A 418 -12.63 57.63 -8.57
C ALA A 418 -13.17 59.02 -8.97
N ARG A 419 -14.04 59.06 -10.00
CA ARG A 419 -14.66 60.32 -10.46
C ARG A 419 -15.53 60.96 -9.39
N THR A 420 -16.38 60.18 -8.73
CA THR A 420 -17.28 60.67 -7.67
C THR A 420 -16.51 61.19 -6.46
N THR A 421 -15.39 60.54 -6.12
CA THR A 421 -14.50 60.97 -5.03
C THR A 421 -13.79 62.27 -5.38
N GLU A 422 -13.37 62.46 -6.63
CA GLU A 422 -12.77 63.71 -7.09
C GLU A 422 -13.80 64.86 -7.11
N ASN A 423 -15.00 64.60 -7.64
CA ASN A 423 -16.12 65.53 -7.60
C ASN A 423 -16.45 65.98 -6.16
N LEU A 424 -16.38 65.06 -5.19
CA LEU A 424 -16.59 65.35 -3.77
C LEU A 424 -15.53 66.32 -3.23
N LYS A 425 -14.24 66.06 -3.52
CA LYS A 425 -13.12 66.93 -3.10
C LYS A 425 -13.21 68.33 -3.69
N GLN A 426 -13.70 68.45 -4.92
CA GLN A 426 -13.88 69.73 -5.61
C GLN A 426 -15.17 70.46 -5.21
N GLY A 427 -15.96 69.89 -4.29
CA GLY A 427 -17.21 70.50 -3.81
C GLY A 427 -18.34 70.48 -4.84
N PHE A 428 -18.30 69.62 -5.86
CA PHE A 428 -19.29 69.56 -6.95
C PHE A 428 -20.74 69.37 -6.45
N TYR A 429 -20.92 68.64 -5.34
CA TYR A 429 -22.23 68.34 -4.74
C TYR A 429 -22.72 69.40 -3.75
N THR A 430 -22.00 70.51 -3.54
CA THR A 430 -22.39 71.56 -2.58
C THR A 430 -23.41 72.57 -3.13
N LYS A 431 -23.84 72.39 -4.39
CA LYS A 431 -24.87 73.20 -5.05
C LYS A 431 -26.30 72.72 -4.68
N PRO A 432 -27.33 73.57 -4.79
CA PRO A 432 -28.72 73.15 -4.58
C PRO A 432 -29.10 71.96 -5.49
N GLY A 433 -29.64 70.89 -4.90
CA GLY A 433 -29.93 69.62 -5.60
C GLY A 433 -28.72 68.69 -5.76
N GLY A 434 -27.60 69.00 -5.12
CA GLY A 434 -26.38 68.19 -5.15
C GLY A 434 -26.53 66.81 -4.51
N TYR A 435 -27.45 66.64 -3.55
CA TYR A 435 -27.72 65.33 -2.95
C TYR A 435 -28.28 64.33 -3.96
N ASP A 436 -29.26 64.74 -4.77
CA ASP A 436 -29.87 63.85 -5.78
C ASP A 436 -28.85 63.42 -6.84
N LEU A 437 -27.92 64.31 -7.20
CA LEU A 437 -26.82 64.01 -8.10
C LEU A 437 -25.84 63.00 -7.49
N PHE A 438 -25.48 63.18 -6.22
CA PHE A 438 -24.61 62.25 -5.50
C PHE A 438 -25.24 60.86 -5.38
N CYS A 439 -26.53 60.78 -5.04
CA CYS A 439 -27.25 59.50 -4.96
C CYS A 439 -27.26 58.78 -6.31
N LYS A 440 -27.47 59.52 -7.41
CA LYS A 440 -27.44 58.93 -8.75
C LYS A 440 -26.06 58.40 -9.13
N ASP A 441 -25.01 59.19 -8.88
CA ASP A 441 -23.64 58.75 -9.15
C ASP A 441 -23.26 57.52 -8.29
N LEU A 442 -23.74 57.46 -7.04
CA LEU A 442 -23.54 56.31 -6.16
C LEU A 442 -24.33 55.08 -6.64
N GLU A 443 -25.57 55.26 -7.10
CA GLU A 443 -26.39 54.19 -7.67
C GLU A 443 -25.74 53.60 -8.94
N ASP A 444 -25.21 54.46 -9.81
CA ASP A 444 -24.46 54.03 -11.01
C ASP A 444 -23.20 53.23 -10.65
N ILE A 445 -22.46 53.66 -9.61
CA ILE A 445 -21.31 52.89 -9.08
C ILE A 445 -21.76 51.51 -8.59
N VAL A 446 -22.82 51.45 -7.79
CA VAL A 446 -23.33 50.20 -7.20
C VAL A 446 -23.81 49.24 -8.28
N ASN A 447 -24.53 49.73 -9.29
CA ASN A 447 -25.03 48.91 -10.39
C ASN A 447 -23.89 48.35 -11.24
N ASN A 448 -22.90 49.19 -11.59
CA ASN A 448 -21.72 48.75 -12.32
C ASN A 448 -20.91 47.73 -11.52
N TYR A 449 -20.70 47.97 -10.22
CA TYR A 449 -20.02 47.04 -9.33
C TYR A 449 -20.72 45.69 -9.28
N LYS A 450 -22.03 45.66 -9.02
CA LYS A 450 -22.81 44.40 -8.96
C LYS A 450 -22.74 43.60 -10.25
N SER A 451 -22.69 44.27 -11.40
CA SER A 451 -22.58 43.58 -12.69
C SER A 451 -21.21 42.91 -12.90
N GLN A 452 -20.14 43.48 -12.36
CA GLN A 452 -18.76 43.03 -12.57
C GLN A 452 -18.24 42.12 -11.45
N ALA A 453 -18.76 42.27 -10.23
CA ALA A 453 -18.35 41.51 -9.04
C ALA A 453 -19.31 40.34 -8.71
N ASN A 454 -20.27 40.01 -9.58
CA ASN A 454 -21.28 38.97 -9.32
C ASN A 454 -20.73 37.55 -9.09
N LYS A 455 -19.46 37.31 -9.39
CA LYS A 455 -18.74 36.05 -9.19
C LYS A 455 -17.82 36.06 -7.96
N GLU A 456 -17.66 37.21 -7.32
CA GLU A 456 -16.72 37.41 -6.23
C GLU A 456 -17.32 36.94 -4.91
N VAL A 457 -16.56 36.18 -4.12
CA VAL A 457 -17.01 35.64 -2.82
C VAL A 457 -17.02 36.70 -1.71
N LYS A 458 -16.50 37.90 -1.96
CA LYS A 458 -16.56 39.02 -1.01
C LYS A 458 -17.36 40.22 -1.54
N ALA A 459 -18.17 40.00 -2.57
CA ALA A 459 -18.85 41.06 -3.29
C ALA A 459 -19.77 41.89 -2.38
N GLU A 460 -20.67 41.23 -1.63
CA GLU A 460 -21.67 41.91 -0.82
C GLU A 460 -21.06 42.45 0.49
N GLU A 461 -20.06 41.75 1.05
CA GLU A 461 -19.30 42.20 2.23
C GLU A 461 -18.53 43.50 1.96
N VAL A 462 -17.78 43.56 0.86
CA VAL A 462 -17.00 44.75 0.49
C VAL A 462 -17.92 45.91 0.09
N LEU A 463 -19.01 45.64 -0.62
CA LEU A 463 -20.01 46.67 -0.95
C LEU A 463 -20.67 47.26 0.30
N LYS A 464 -20.98 46.43 1.29
CA LYS A 464 -21.51 46.88 2.60
C LYS A 464 -20.52 47.84 3.29
N GLU A 465 -19.24 47.52 3.32
CA GLU A 465 -18.20 48.39 3.91
C GLU A 465 -18.10 49.72 3.15
N PHE A 466 -18.08 49.67 1.81
CA PHE A 466 -18.05 50.85 0.97
C PHE A 466 -19.26 51.77 1.16
N LEU A 467 -20.47 51.24 1.15
CA LEU A 467 -21.69 52.05 1.36
C LEU A 467 -21.72 52.67 2.76
N LYS A 468 -21.26 51.94 3.78
CA LYS A 468 -21.13 52.50 5.14
C LYS A 468 -20.15 53.68 5.17
N GLN A 469 -19.04 53.60 4.45
CA GLN A 469 -18.10 54.70 4.32
C GLN A 469 -18.72 55.90 3.59
N LYS A 470 -19.40 55.65 2.46
CA LYS A 470 -20.06 56.70 1.65
C LYS A 470 -21.28 57.32 2.32
N SER A 471 -21.88 56.67 3.32
CA SER A 471 -22.98 57.23 4.10
C SER A 471 -22.57 58.47 4.89
N VAL A 472 -21.31 58.54 5.35
CA VAL A 472 -20.78 59.73 6.02
C VAL A 472 -20.75 60.93 5.06
N ASP A 473 -20.28 60.70 3.83
CA ASP A 473 -20.27 61.72 2.77
C ASP A 473 -21.71 62.13 2.39
N SER A 474 -22.60 61.14 2.22
CA SER A 474 -24.02 61.33 1.90
C SER A 474 -24.73 62.23 2.91
N GLN A 475 -24.53 61.97 4.21
CA GLN A 475 -25.13 62.75 5.30
C GLN A 475 -24.65 64.21 5.28
N ALA A 476 -23.35 64.43 5.05
CA ALA A 476 -22.80 65.79 4.96
C ALA A 476 -23.40 66.58 3.78
N ILE A 477 -23.51 65.95 2.60
CA ILE A 477 -24.12 66.56 1.41
C ILE A 477 -25.61 66.85 1.64
N LEU A 478 -26.34 65.92 2.26
CA LEU A 478 -27.78 66.06 2.54
C LEU A 478 -28.07 67.26 3.44
N GLN A 479 -27.23 67.48 4.46
CA GLN A 479 -27.36 68.60 5.38
C GLN A 479 -27.04 69.93 4.70
N ALA A 480 -26.07 69.95 3.78
CA ALA A 480 -25.66 71.14 3.03
C ALA A 480 -26.63 71.54 1.90
N ASP A 481 -27.50 70.63 1.44
CA ASP A 481 -28.40 70.88 0.31
C ASP A 481 -29.59 71.78 0.69
N LYS A 482 -29.59 73.01 0.17
CA LYS A 482 -30.62 74.03 0.42
C LYS A 482 -31.90 73.85 -0.41
N LYS A 483 -31.93 72.92 -1.37
CA LYS A 483 -33.12 72.64 -2.19
C LYS A 483 -34.16 71.81 -1.43
N LEU A 484 -33.74 71.10 -0.39
CA LEU A 484 -34.56 70.14 0.35
C LEU A 484 -35.10 70.75 1.64
N THR A 485 -36.38 70.52 1.91
CA THR A 485 -37.00 70.82 3.20
C THR A 485 -36.53 69.84 4.27
N GLU A 486 -36.62 70.21 5.55
CA GLU A 486 -36.23 69.33 6.65
C GLU A 486 -37.00 67.98 6.63
N LYS A 487 -38.29 68.01 6.30
CA LYS A 487 -39.09 66.77 6.13
C LYS A 487 -38.57 65.88 4.99
N GLU A 488 -38.13 66.46 3.87
CA GLU A 488 -37.55 65.68 2.77
C GLU A 488 -36.17 65.10 3.12
N LYS A 489 -35.38 65.83 3.92
CA LYS A 489 -34.10 65.32 4.44
C LYS A 489 -34.32 64.14 5.38
N GLU A 490 -35.28 64.21 6.30
CA GLU A 490 -35.65 63.09 7.18
C GLU A 490 -36.06 61.84 6.38
N ILE A 491 -36.93 62.01 5.37
CA ILE A 491 -37.36 60.90 4.49
C ILE A 491 -36.16 60.27 3.77
N LYS A 492 -35.22 61.09 3.28
CA LYS A 492 -34.01 60.62 2.59
C LYS A 492 -33.06 59.87 3.52
N GLN A 493 -32.87 60.36 4.75
CA GLN A 493 -32.08 59.66 5.77
C GLN A 493 -32.65 58.28 6.09
N GLU A 494 -33.96 58.16 6.28
CA GLU A 494 -34.61 56.88 6.55
C GLU A 494 -34.50 55.91 5.36
N ARG A 495 -34.62 56.40 4.12
CA ARG A 495 -34.38 55.59 2.93
C ARG A 495 -32.94 55.07 2.86
N GLU A 496 -31.95 55.90 3.18
CA GLU A 496 -30.54 55.50 3.18
C GLU A 496 -30.27 54.44 4.27
N LYS A 497 -30.81 54.62 5.48
CA LYS A 497 -30.72 53.61 6.55
C LYS A 497 -31.34 52.27 6.11
N ALA A 498 -32.51 52.31 5.46
CA ALA A 498 -33.15 51.12 4.94
C ALA A 498 -32.28 50.41 3.87
N ALA A 499 -31.64 51.17 2.98
CA ALA A 499 -30.74 50.63 1.96
C ALA A 499 -29.48 49.98 2.57
N LEU A 500 -28.87 50.60 3.58
CA LEU A 500 -27.72 50.03 4.31
C LEU A 500 -28.11 48.73 5.02
N LEU A 501 -29.27 48.69 5.67
CA LEU A 501 -29.79 47.48 6.32
C LEU A 501 -30.04 46.38 5.29
N GLN A 502 -30.62 46.70 4.14
CA GLN A 502 -30.82 45.75 3.05
C GLN A 502 -29.49 45.19 2.51
N GLN A 503 -28.46 46.03 2.41
CA GLN A 503 -27.12 45.59 2.01
C GLN A 503 -26.47 44.69 3.09
N GLU A 504 -26.69 44.98 4.37
CA GLU A 504 -26.23 44.13 5.46
C GLU A 504 -26.90 42.74 5.42
N ILE A 505 -28.21 42.69 5.14
CA ILE A 505 -28.95 41.44 4.93
C ILE A 505 -28.33 40.64 3.78
N LYS A 506 -28.05 41.28 2.64
CA LYS A 506 -27.40 40.61 1.49
C LYS A 506 -26.02 40.04 1.83
N ALA A 507 -25.20 40.79 2.55
CA ALA A 507 -23.90 40.29 3.00
C ALA A 507 -24.02 39.09 3.95
N ARG A 508 -25.04 39.08 4.83
CA ARG A 508 -25.34 37.92 5.69
C ARG A 508 -25.85 36.72 4.86
N GLU A 509 -26.73 36.95 3.89
CA GLU A 509 -27.21 35.91 2.98
C GLU A 509 -26.08 35.29 2.14
N GLU A 510 -25.15 36.10 1.63
CA GLU A 510 -23.96 35.63 0.92
C GLU A 510 -23.13 34.70 1.81
N LYS A 511 -22.79 35.14 3.03
CA LYS A 511 -22.05 34.33 4.00
C LYS A 511 -22.76 33.02 4.35
N GLN A 512 -24.09 33.06 4.50
CA GLN A 512 -24.90 31.87 4.77
C GLN A 512 -24.85 30.88 3.60
N ARG A 513 -25.03 31.35 2.36
CA ARG A 513 -24.93 30.52 1.15
C ARG A 513 -23.54 29.91 0.99
N GLN A 514 -22.50 30.65 1.33
CA GLN A 514 -21.12 30.15 1.26
C GLN A 514 -20.89 29.01 2.25
N LEU A 515 -21.35 29.17 3.49
CA LEU A 515 -21.25 28.12 4.50
C LEU A 515 -22.05 26.87 4.12
N GLU A 516 -23.24 27.03 3.52
CA GLU A 516 -24.03 25.92 2.99
C GLU A 516 -23.32 25.17 1.85
N GLU A 517 -22.65 25.89 0.95
CA GLU A 517 -21.88 25.29 -0.16
C GLU A 517 -20.68 24.49 0.36
N VAL A 518 -19.92 25.05 1.32
CA VAL A 518 -18.80 24.35 1.98
C VAL A 518 -19.27 23.10 2.71
N MET A 519 -20.36 23.21 3.48
CA MET A 519 -20.97 22.07 4.16
C MET A 519 -21.41 20.96 3.19
N LYS A 520 -21.98 21.34 2.05
CA LYS A 520 -22.40 20.38 1.02
C LYS A 520 -21.20 19.66 0.41
N ALA A 521 -20.13 20.39 0.10
CA ALA A 521 -18.91 19.81 -0.45
C ALA A 521 -18.25 18.82 0.53
N GLU A 522 -18.16 19.19 1.81
CA GLU A 522 -17.60 18.33 2.85
C GLU A 522 -18.44 17.08 3.07
N LYS A 523 -19.77 17.19 3.01
CA LYS A 523 -20.66 16.02 3.08
C LYS A 523 -20.43 15.04 1.92
N GLN A 524 -20.33 15.55 0.69
CA GLN A 524 -20.09 14.71 -0.48
C GLN A 524 -18.68 14.07 -0.47
N SER A 525 -17.69 14.82 0.00
CA SER A 525 -16.31 14.35 0.22
C SER A 525 -16.28 13.18 1.23
N ASN A 526 -17.00 13.31 2.35
CA ASN A 526 -17.13 12.24 3.33
C ASN A 526 -17.86 11.00 2.77
N GLU A 527 -18.99 11.18 2.08
CA GLU A 527 -19.73 10.05 1.47
C GLU A 527 -18.85 9.25 0.50
N GLU A 528 -18.07 9.93 -0.35
CA GLU A 528 -17.17 9.27 -1.29
C GLU A 528 -16.02 8.54 -0.57
N ARG A 529 -15.46 9.14 0.48
CA ARG A 529 -14.44 8.52 1.32
C ARG A 529 -14.95 7.22 1.95
N MET A 530 -16.17 7.23 2.48
CA MET A 530 -16.81 6.05 3.08
C MET A 530 -17.00 4.93 2.06
N ARG A 531 -17.45 5.26 0.83
CA ARG A 531 -17.57 4.28 -0.26
C ARG A 531 -16.23 3.65 -0.63
N GLN A 532 -15.16 4.45 -0.75
CA GLN A 532 -13.82 3.94 -1.06
C GLN A 532 -13.32 2.98 0.03
N MET A 533 -13.60 3.30 1.29
CA MET A 533 -13.22 2.47 2.43
C MET A 533 -14.00 1.15 2.48
N GLU A 534 -15.30 1.17 2.17
CA GLU A 534 -16.12 -0.04 2.02
C GLU A 534 -15.64 -0.97 0.91
N VAL A 535 -15.29 -0.42 -0.26
CA VAL A 535 -14.79 -1.20 -1.40
C VAL A 535 -13.49 -1.91 -1.03
N LYS A 536 -12.54 -1.17 -0.44
CA LYS A 536 -11.26 -1.71 0.01
C LYS A 536 -11.46 -2.86 1.01
N MET A 537 -12.33 -2.67 2.00
CA MET A 537 -12.57 -3.68 3.02
C MET A 537 -13.17 -4.97 2.46
N LYS A 538 -14.15 -4.86 1.57
CA LYS A 538 -14.74 -6.04 0.92
C LYS A 538 -13.69 -6.86 0.19
N GLU A 539 -12.74 -6.19 -0.45
CA GLU A 539 -11.63 -6.84 -1.13
C GLU A 539 -10.64 -7.50 -0.15
N GLU A 540 -10.27 -6.81 0.93
CA GLU A 540 -9.39 -7.39 1.97
C GLU A 540 -10.01 -8.63 2.65
N LEU A 541 -11.30 -8.57 3.01
CA LEU A 541 -12.03 -9.72 3.57
C LEU A 541 -12.12 -10.90 2.59
N ARG A 542 -12.31 -10.61 1.30
CA ARG A 542 -12.33 -11.62 0.24
C ARG A 542 -10.98 -12.33 0.14
N LEU A 543 -9.88 -11.55 0.11
CA LEU A 543 -8.52 -12.09 0.03
C LEU A 543 -8.13 -12.91 1.25
N GLN A 544 -8.59 -12.53 2.45
CA GLN A 544 -8.36 -13.27 3.69
C GLN A 544 -9.13 -14.61 3.71
N ARG A 545 -10.35 -14.64 3.18
CA ARG A 545 -11.12 -15.89 3.01
C ARG A 545 -10.44 -16.86 2.07
N GLU A 546 -9.98 -16.39 0.91
CA GLU A 546 -9.27 -17.23 -0.06
C GLU A 546 -7.99 -17.87 0.51
N GLU A 547 -7.27 -17.15 1.37
CA GLU A 547 -6.08 -17.66 2.05
C GLU A 547 -6.45 -18.75 3.06
N ALA A 548 -7.48 -18.51 3.88
CA ALA A 548 -7.98 -19.49 4.83
C ALA A 548 -8.48 -20.77 4.14
N ASP A 549 -9.21 -20.62 3.03
CA ASP A 549 -9.73 -21.74 2.24
C ASP A 549 -8.60 -22.57 1.61
N ARG A 550 -7.53 -21.92 1.15
CA ARG A 550 -6.35 -22.60 0.61
C ARG A 550 -5.63 -23.43 1.68
N ALA A 551 -5.38 -22.84 2.85
CA ALA A 551 -4.76 -23.52 3.97
C ALA A 551 -5.63 -24.71 4.46
N MET A 552 -6.95 -24.51 4.51
CA MET A 552 -7.91 -25.55 4.86
C MET A 552 -7.88 -26.71 3.85
N LYS A 553 -7.85 -26.41 2.55
CA LYS A 553 -7.74 -27.42 1.48
C LYS A 553 -6.44 -28.23 1.60
N SER A 554 -5.33 -27.59 1.94
CA SER A 554 -4.05 -28.27 2.21
C SER A 554 -4.17 -29.25 3.38
N LYS A 555 -4.69 -28.80 4.53
CA LYS A 555 -4.88 -29.67 5.71
C LYS A 555 -5.81 -30.86 5.42
N LEU A 556 -6.89 -30.66 4.65
CA LEU A 556 -7.79 -31.75 4.25
C LEU A 556 -7.10 -32.79 3.38
N LYS A 557 -6.25 -32.36 2.43
CA LYS A 557 -5.47 -33.27 1.58
C LYS A 557 -4.52 -34.13 2.42
N GLU A 558 -3.81 -33.51 3.36
CA GLU A 558 -2.89 -34.23 4.25
C GLU A 558 -3.61 -35.18 5.22
N GLN A 559 -4.79 -34.81 5.72
CA GLN A 559 -5.60 -35.69 6.55
C GLN A 559 -6.05 -36.94 5.78
N ALA A 560 -6.51 -36.76 4.54
CA ALA A 560 -6.92 -37.86 3.68
C ALA A 560 -5.75 -38.83 3.40
N ASP A 561 -4.55 -38.29 3.14
CA ASP A 561 -3.33 -39.09 2.95
C ASP A 561 -2.96 -39.89 4.20
N LEU A 562 -3.05 -39.29 5.40
CA LEU A 562 -2.82 -39.98 6.67
C LEU A 562 -3.79 -41.13 6.90
N LEU A 563 -5.09 -40.93 6.61
CA LEU A 563 -6.11 -41.97 6.72
C LEU A 563 -5.84 -43.12 5.75
N GLN A 564 -5.55 -42.81 4.48
CA GLN A 564 -5.25 -43.80 3.45
C GLN A 564 -4.03 -44.65 3.82
N LYS A 565 -3.01 -44.04 4.45
CA LYS A 565 -1.78 -44.70 4.88
C LYS A 565 -1.86 -45.36 6.27
N GLY A 566 -3.03 -45.33 6.91
CA GLY A 566 -3.29 -46.04 8.18
C GLY A 566 -2.89 -45.28 9.45
N PHE A 567 -2.53 -44.00 9.38
CA PHE A 567 -2.14 -43.18 10.52
C PHE A 567 -3.35 -42.53 11.22
N LYS A 568 -4.25 -43.36 11.78
CA LYS A 568 -5.54 -42.91 12.35
C LYS A 568 -5.39 -41.86 13.46
N GLU A 569 -4.49 -42.06 14.41
CA GLU A 569 -4.28 -41.12 15.53
C GLU A 569 -3.82 -39.74 15.05
N LYS A 570 -2.87 -39.69 14.11
CA LYS A 570 -2.40 -38.43 13.51
C LYS A 570 -3.48 -37.74 12.68
N ALA A 571 -4.31 -38.52 11.97
CA ALA A 571 -5.43 -37.98 11.21
C ALA A 571 -6.52 -37.36 12.12
N GLU A 572 -6.74 -37.92 13.31
CA GLU A 572 -7.64 -37.33 14.31
C GLU A 572 -7.06 -36.07 14.98
N LEU A 573 -5.77 -36.06 15.31
CA LEU A 573 -5.11 -34.83 15.78
C LEU A 573 -5.22 -33.71 14.73
N MET A 574 -5.00 -34.04 13.45
CA MET A 574 -5.18 -33.08 12.36
C MET A 574 -6.63 -32.62 12.23
N LYS A 575 -7.62 -33.49 12.51
CA LYS A 575 -9.04 -33.10 12.54
C LYS A 575 -9.31 -32.04 13.59
N GLN A 576 -8.78 -32.23 14.80
CA GLN A 576 -8.92 -31.28 15.91
C GLN A 576 -8.26 -29.94 15.55
N GLU A 577 -7.03 -29.96 15.01
CA GLU A 577 -6.36 -28.76 14.52
C GLU A 577 -7.20 -28.03 13.45
N MET A 578 -7.86 -28.75 12.56
CA MET A 578 -8.72 -28.18 11.52
C MET A 578 -10.00 -27.55 12.09
N GLU A 579 -10.62 -28.16 13.09
CA GLU A 579 -11.79 -27.60 13.77
C GLU A 579 -11.44 -26.30 14.50
N GLU A 580 -10.31 -26.30 15.21
CA GLU A 580 -9.78 -25.10 15.86
C GLU A 580 -9.42 -24.01 14.84
N PHE A 581 -8.73 -24.38 13.76
CA PHE A 581 -8.40 -23.47 12.66
C PHE A 581 -9.65 -22.81 12.05
N LYS A 582 -10.72 -23.58 11.82
CA LYS A 582 -12.00 -23.04 11.30
C LYS A 582 -12.62 -22.06 12.27
N LYS A 583 -12.62 -22.38 13.57
CA LYS A 583 -13.14 -21.49 14.61
C LYS A 583 -12.35 -20.17 14.67
N GLN A 584 -11.02 -20.25 14.74
CA GLN A 584 -10.14 -19.08 14.78
C GLN A 584 -10.26 -18.23 13.50
N SER A 585 -10.36 -18.85 12.32
CA SER A 585 -10.53 -18.13 11.05
C SER A 585 -11.88 -17.41 10.98
N ALA A 586 -12.96 -18.05 11.42
CA ALA A 586 -14.28 -17.44 11.47
C ALA A 586 -14.34 -16.28 12.48
N GLU A 587 -13.68 -16.43 13.63
CA GLU A 587 -13.55 -15.39 14.65
C GLU A 587 -12.73 -14.21 14.15
N ALA A 588 -11.57 -14.44 13.53
CA ALA A 588 -10.74 -13.38 12.95
C ALA A 588 -11.51 -12.58 11.88
N GLN A 589 -12.29 -13.25 11.02
CA GLN A 589 -13.13 -12.58 10.03
C GLN A 589 -14.24 -11.74 10.68
N ARG A 590 -14.89 -12.24 11.74
CA ARG A 590 -15.92 -11.49 12.48
C ARG A 590 -15.33 -10.28 13.19
N ASN A 591 -14.20 -10.44 13.86
CA ASN A 591 -13.50 -9.35 14.55
C ASN A 591 -13.09 -8.26 13.58
N ARG A 592 -12.47 -8.62 12.44
CA ARG A 592 -12.10 -7.65 11.40
C ARG A 592 -13.31 -6.92 10.82
N ALA A 593 -14.41 -7.64 10.55
CA ALA A 593 -15.65 -7.01 10.08
C ALA A 593 -16.26 -6.04 11.12
N ARG A 594 -16.17 -6.39 12.40
CA ARG A 594 -16.63 -5.54 13.52
C ARG A 594 -15.76 -4.29 13.70
N GLU A 595 -14.45 -4.44 13.78
CA GLU A 595 -13.49 -3.33 13.88
C GLU A 595 -13.71 -2.32 12.75
N PHE A 596 -13.97 -2.82 11.55
CA PHE A 596 -14.28 -1.99 10.40
C PHE A 596 -15.61 -1.24 10.53
N ALA A 597 -16.68 -1.92 10.98
CA ALA A 597 -17.98 -1.28 11.20
C ALA A 597 -17.86 -0.17 12.26
N GLU A 598 -17.13 -0.43 13.34
CA GLU A 598 -16.85 0.55 14.39
C GLU A 598 -16.03 1.74 13.85
N MET A 599 -15.02 1.50 12.99
CA MET A 599 -14.24 2.57 12.35
C MET A 599 -15.09 3.43 11.40
N LEU A 600 -15.99 2.83 10.61
CA LEU A 600 -16.91 3.57 9.76
C LEU A 600 -17.91 4.40 10.58
N GLU A 601 -18.48 3.82 11.63
CA GLU A 601 -19.41 4.51 12.53
C GLU A 601 -18.73 5.70 13.23
N ASN A 602 -17.52 5.49 13.74
CA ASN A 602 -16.72 6.55 14.36
C ASN A 602 -16.39 7.67 13.35
N THR A 603 -16.12 7.34 12.10
CA THR A 603 -15.88 8.32 11.04
C THR A 603 -17.12 9.14 10.73
N ASN A 604 -18.27 8.50 10.56
CA ASN A 604 -19.55 9.19 10.36
C ASN A 604 -19.91 10.08 11.55
N ARG A 605 -19.78 9.59 12.79
CA ARG A 605 -20.08 10.36 14.00
C ARG A 605 -19.21 11.61 14.11
N ARG A 606 -17.91 11.50 13.79
CA ARG A 606 -17.00 12.66 13.75
C ARG A 606 -17.41 13.66 12.69
N HIS A 607 -17.75 13.18 11.49
CA HIS A 607 -18.23 14.05 10.42
C HIS A 607 -19.51 14.78 10.83
N GLU A 608 -20.47 14.11 11.46
CA GLU A 608 -21.69 14.74 11.99
C GLU A 608 -21.40 15.81 13.04
N GLN A 609 -20.44 15.58 13.94
CA GLN A 609 -20.00 16.57 14.92
C GLN A 609 -19.39 17.81 14.25
N THR A 610 -18.53 17.60 13.25
CA THR A 610 -17.93 18.68 12.45
C THR A 610 -19.00 19.49 11.72
N MET A 611 -19.97 18.82 11.11
CA MET A 611 -21.12 19.46 10.45
C MET A 611 -22.02 20.22 11.44
N ALA A 612 -22.22 19.69 12.65
CA ALA A 612 -22.96 20.37 13.70
C ALA A 612 -22.23 21.64 14.18
N MET A 613 -20.91 21.58 14.31
CA MET A 613 -20.08 22.75 14.66
C MET A 613 -20.16 23.85 13.59
N MET A 614 -20.10 23.48 12.30
CA MET A 614 -20.32 24.43 11.20
C MET A 614 -21.72 25.05 11.23
N ARG A 615 -22.77 24.27 11.54
CA ARG A 615 -24.14 24.80 11.69
C ARG A 615 -24.28 25.73 12.89
N GLN A 616 -23.53 25.52 13.97
CA GLN A 616 -23.56 26.44 15.11
C GLN A 616 -22.95 27.80 14.76
N GLN A 617 -22.00 27.87 13.81
CA GLN A 617 -21.49 29.14 13.29
C GLN A 617 -22.54 29.93 12.45
N GLN A 618 -23.69 29.32 12.13
CA GLN A 618 -24.84 29.98 11.48
C GLN A 618 -25.75 30.71 12.47
N ARG A 619 -25.69 30.38 13.77
CA ARG A 619 -26.50 30.99 14.83
C ARG A 619 -25.74 32.12 15.49
#